data_AF-A0AAD8ZJ33-F1
#
_entry.id   AF-A0AAD8ZJ33-F1
#
_cell.length_a   1.000
_cell.length_b   1.000
_cell.length_c   1.000
_cell.angle_alpha   90.00
_cell.angle_beta   90.00
_cell.angle_gamma   90.00
#
_symmetry.space_group_name_H-M   'P 1'
#
loop_
_entity.id
_entity.type
_entity.pdbx_description
1 polymer ?
#
loop_
_entity_poly.entity_id
_entity_poly.type
_entity_poly.pdbx_seq_one_letter_code
_entity_poly.pdbx_strand_id
1 'polypeptide(L)'
;MSEKVLCKPTELYNILNQHNRISRLAESNYLCLIDARAEGPYYCSHVITARNAKWDVNGKCILPPDLEIESMRYIIVYDSNTSSFLDSGPAIDCANSLAKASRYPVQILIGGYERFSAIYPFFRTQKITYTIRELENMKPYPVEILPGQLYMGNYRHATNPRILKDLKLTALISISEDSSLMFEKGSCAILYIPVADSVGADLYSSFEQASIFLASRLNTGSAALICSTHGISRCSTLAMAFLIHHLKYTLKETHRLYKQKLDEVSKLQHNCLASIARQKKRLKDLSDSLEECKQKGVPEDINTINGIQESMKERPNIFFEMEAFLPKKNGLYLSLVLGNVNVTLLNKQFAYKDEYEKFKLCLTVILLFFSFTCRYLVSYRVVDALLNFLLVWYYCTLTIRESILINNGSKIKGWWVFQHYVSTFLSGVMLTWPEGELYQMFRNQFLSYSMYINFVQFLQYYYQSGCLYRLRALGERHNMDLTVEGFQSWMCRGLTFLLPFLFFGHFWQLYNGITLFQMAQLPEWKEWQVLMCGSTFLVLFMGNFFTTLGVVYHKYTNQDKAKDL
;
A
#
# COMPACT_ATOMS: atom_id res chain seq x y z
N MET A 1 15.40 17.30 -17.77
CA MET A 1 14.98 17.99 -16.54
C MET A 1 15.40 17.08 -15.39
N SER A 2 16.27 17.53 -14.50
CA SER A 2 16.74 16.68 -13.39
C SER A 2 15.65 16.53 -12.33
N GLU A 3 15.61 15.37 -11.68
CA GLU A 3 14.70 15.10 -10.57
C GLU A 3 15.03 15.96 -9.34
N LYS A 4 14.04 16.23 -8.49
CA LYS A 4 14.23 16.87 -7.18
C LYS A 4 14.17 15.80 -6.10
N VAL A 5 15.09 15.84 -5.14
CA VAL A 5 15.17 14.86 -4.06
C VAL A 5 15.26 15.57 -2.72
N LEU A 6 14.74 14.97 -1.64
CA LEU A 6 14.91 15.51 -0.30
C LEU A 6 16.24 15.06 0.29
N CYS A 7 16.96 15.98 0.93
CA CYS A 7 18.24 15.73 1.60
C CYS A 7 18.07 15.86 3.11
N LYS A 8 18.50 14.83 3.84
CA LYS A 8 18.47 14.87 5.31
C LYS A 8 19.60 15.75 5.86
N PRO A 9 19.43 16.39 7.04
CA PRO A 9 20.51 17.13 7.69
C PRO A 9 21.81 16.34 7.84
N THR A 10 21.72 15.04 8.14
CA THR A 10 22.86 14.12 8.28
C THR A 10 23.59 13.87 6.95
N GLU A 11 22.88 13.93 5.83
CA GLU A 11 23.49 13.79 4.49
C GLU A 11 24.29 15.04 4.15
N LEU A 12 23.73 16.24 4.36
CA LEU A 12 24.46 17.50 4.19
C LEU A 12 25.68 17.57 5.12
N TYR A 13 25.52 17.17 6.40
CA TYR A 13 26.64 17.06 7.33
C TYR A 13 27.77 16.18 6.76
N ASN A 14 27.43 15.00 6.25
CA ASN A 14 28.44 14.09 5.71
C ASN A 14 29.07 14.60 4.41
N ILE A 15 28.32 15.30 3.56
CA ILE A 15 28.83 15.94 2.34
C ILE A 15 29.84 17.05 2.69
N LEU A 16 29.53 17.88 3.69
CA LEU A 16 30.44 18.95 4.15
C LEU A 16 31.75 18.40 4.74
N ASN A 17 31.77 17.14 5.20
CA ASN A 17 32.90 16.53 5.89
C ASN A 17 33.68 15.51 5.06
N GLN A 18 33.35 15.32 3.77
CA GLN A 18 34.15 14.45 2.92
C GLN A 18 35.54 15.04 2.67
N HIS A 19 36.56 14.21 2.82
CA HIS A 19 37.94 14.58 2.58
C HIS A 19 38.72 13.41 1.99
N ASN A 20 39.82 13.75 1.33
CA ASN A 20 40.87 12.80 0.99
C ASN A 20 42.18 13.29 1.62
N ARG A 21 43.10 13.85 0.83
CA ARG A 21 44.25 14.60 1.37
C ARG A 21 43.86 16.02 1.82
N ILE A 22 42.89 16.62 1.14
CA ILE A 22 42.29 17.92 1.40
C ILE A 22 40.76 17.77 1.45
N SER A 23 40.06 18.78 1.94
CA SER A 23 38.60 18.81 1.92
C SER A 23 38.07 18.74 0.49
N ARG A 24 37.04 17.91 0.26
CA ARG A 24 36.39 17.82 -1.07
C ARG A 24 35.63 19.08 -1.43
N LEU A 25 35.36 19.96 -0.46
CA LEU A 25 34.74 21.26 -0.70
C LEU A 25 35.59 22.16 -1.60
N ALA A 26 36.90 21.94 -1.69
CA ALA A 26 37.77 22.67 -2.60
C ALA A 26 37.64 22.23 -4.07
N GLU A 27 37.02 21.07 -4.35
CA GLU A 27 36.75 20.61 -5.71
C GLU A 27 35.65 21.47 -6.35
N SER A 28 35.93 22.09 -7.49
CA SER A 28 35.04 23.06 -8.15
C SER A 28 33.70 22.48 -8.59
N ASN A 29 33.58 21.16 -8.74
CA ASN A 29 32.38 20.46 -9.20
C ASN A 29 31.74 19.57 -8.12
N TYR A 30 32.11 19.75 -6.84
CA TYR A 30 31.65 18.87 -5.76
C TYR A 30 30.33 19.30 -5.13
N LEU A 31 30.26 20.50 -4.53
CA LEU A 31 29.10 20.98 -3.79
C LEU A 31 28.73 22.42 -4.18
N CYS A 32 27.49 22.60 -4.59
CA CYS A 32 26.79 23.87 -4.65
C CYS A 32 25.76 23.92 -3.53
N LEU A 33 26.00 24.74 -2.49
CA LEU A 33 25.06 24.94 -1.38
C LEU A 33 24.44 26.33 -1.47
N ILE A 34 23.12 26.40 -1.59
CA ILE A 34 22.37 27.64 -1.80
C ILE A 34 21.40 27.87 -0.64
N ASP A 35 21.51 29.05 -0.03
CA ASP A 35 20.58 29.59 0.96
C ASP A 35 19.53 30.46 0.25
N ALA A 36 18.31 29.95 0.15
CA ALA A 36 17.18 30.61 -0.51
C ALA A 36 16.46 31.64 0.38
N ARG A 37 16.91 31.86 1.62
CA ARG A 37 16.32 32.87 2.51
C ARG A 37 16.65 34.30 2.03
N ALA A 38 15.91 35.26 2.55
CA ALA A 38 16.20 36.68 2.33
C ALA A 38 17.61 37.06 2.84
N GLU A 39 18.17 38.14 2.29
CA GLU A 39 19.52 38.59 2.60
C GLU A 39 19.76 38.84 4.10
N GLY A 40 18.79 39.46 4.79
CA GLY A 40 18.89 39.74 6.24
C GLY A 40 19.20 38.49 7.08
N PRO A 41 18.33 37.45 7.07
CA PRO A 41 18.59 36.18 7.75
C PRO A 41 19.91 35.50 7.37
N TYR A 42 20.33 35.58 6.10
CA TYR A 42 21.61 35.01 5.64
C TYR A 42 22.82 35.68 6.29
N TYR A 43 22.82 37.02 6.33
CA TYR A 43 23.91 37.79 6.95
C TYR A 43 23.93 37.67 8.48
N CYS A 44 22.78 37.40 9.11
CA CYS A 44 22.74 37.07 10.54
C CYS A 44 23.46 35.75 10.85
N SER A 45 23.20 34.70 10.06
CA SER A 45 23.96 33.45 10.05
C SER A 45 23.49 32.50 8.94
N HIS A 46 24.42 31.76 8.35
CA HIS A 46 24.15 30.73 7.33
C HIS A 46 25.00 29.48 7.58
N VAL A 47 24.68 28.38 6.87
CA VAL A 47 25.51 27.17 6.86
C VAL A 47 26.83 27.49 6.16
N ILE A 48 27.95 26.98 6.67
CA ILE A 48 29.26 27.10 6.01
C ILE A 48 29.18 26.79 4.51
N THR A 49 29.96 27.51 3.71
CA THR A 49 30.02 27.43 2.24
C THR A 49 28.73 27.79 1.48
N ALA A 50 27.62 28.06 2.17
CA ALA A 50 26.37 28.43 1.52
C ALA A 50 26.44 29.82 0.87
N ARG A 51 25.91 29.93 -0.34
CA ARG A 51 25.74 31.20 -1.07
C ARG A 51 24.28 31.63 -1.00
N ASN A 52 24.04 32.91 -0.75
CA ASN A 52 22.69 33.44 -0.79
C ASN A 52 22.13 33.44 -2.22
N ALA A 53 20.90 32.97 -2.39
CA ALA A 53 20.19 32.98 -3.66
C ALA A 53 19.88 34.41 -4.10
N LYS A 54 20.11 34.70 -5.37
CA LYS A 54 19.69 35.96 -6.01
C LYS A 54 18.43 35.70 -6.82
N TRP A 55 17.55 36.69 -6.88
CA TRP A 55 16.22 36.56 -7.48
C TRP A 55 16.03 37.61 -8.57
N ASP A 56 15.40 37.24 -9.69
CA ASP A 56 14.99 38.19 -10.72
C ASP A 56 13.67 38.89 -10.37
N VAL A 57 13.29 39.89 -11.16
CA VAL A 57 12.02 40.62 -11.03
C VAL A 57 10.76 39.75 -11.18
N ASN A 58 10.89 38.55 -11.76
CA ASN A 58 9.81 37.58 -11.92
C ASN A 58 9.80 36.50 -10.82
N GLY A 59 10.65 36.62 -9.79
CA GLY A 59 10.75 35.65 -8.70
C GLY A 59 11.52 34.37 -9.05
N LYS A 60 12.30 34.37 -10.14
CA LYS A 60 13.14 33.24 -10.54
C LYS A 60 14.53 33.35 -9.92
N CYS A 61 15.05 32.23 -9.40
CA CYS A 61 16.40 32.15 -8.85
C CYS A 61 17.44 32.34 -9.96
N ILE A 62 18.31 33.33 -9.82
CA ILE A 62 19.42 33.65 -10.73
C ILE A 62 20.58 32.71 -10.41
N LEU A 63 21.05 32.01 -11.45
CA LEU A 63 22.18 31.10 -11.36
C LEU A 63 23.46 31.92 -11.13
N PRO A 64 24.29 31.60 -10.13
CA PRO A 64 25.58 32.26 -9.96
C PRO A 64 26.44 32.07 -11.22
N PRO A 65 26.94 33.15 -11.86
CA PRO A 65 27.64 33.07 -13.14
C PRO A 65 28.97 32.30 -13.04
N ASP A 66 29.58 32.26 -11.86
CA ASP A 66 30.87 31.60 -11.60
C ASP A 66 30.74 30.08 -11.39
N LEU A 67 29.55 29.49 -11.60
CA LEU A 67 29.26 28.11 -11.21
C LEU A 67 28.70 27.29 -12.37
N GLU A 68 29.44 26.25 -12.77
CA GLU A 68 28.98 25.26 -13.75
C GLU A 68 27.99 24.26 -13.11
N ILE A 69 26.75 24.68 -12.95
CA ILE A 69 25.70 23.88 -12.30
C ILE A 69 25.41 22.56 -13.05
N GLU A 70 25.71 22.51 -14.34
CA GLU A 70 25.61 21.30 -15.17
C GLU A 70 26.53 20.16 -14.68
N SER A 71 27.72 20.48 -14.15
CA SER A 71 28.75 19.52 -13.76
C SER A 71 28.79 19.24 -12.25
N MET A 72 27.99 19.97 -11.45
CA MET A 72 27.95 19.86 -9.99
C MET A 72 27.38 18.52 -9.51
N ARG A 73 28.17 17.79 -8.71
CA ARG A 73 27.78 16.50 -8.14
C ARG A 73 26.67 16.61 -7.09
N TYR A 74 26.77 17.60 -6.19
CA TYR A 74 25.76 17.88 -5.17
C TYR A 74 25.28 19.31 -5.32
N ILE A 75 23.97 19.48 -5.55
CA ILE A 75 23.31 20.79 -5.58
C ILE A 75 22.27 20.76 -4.48
N ILE A 76 22.51 21.48 -3.38
CA ILE A 76 21.64 21.47 -2.20
C ILE A 76 21.10 22.89 -1.98
N VAL A 77 19.78 23.00 -1.86
CA VAL A 77 19.07 24.25 -1.60
C VAL A 77 18.35 24.13 -0.26
N TYR A 78 18.37 25.19 0.52
CA TYR A 78 17.61 25.27 1.76
C TYR A 78 17.01 26.66 1.97
N ASP A 79 15.88 26.72 2.65
CA ASP A 79 15.30 27.95 3.18
C ASP A 79 15.24 27.86 4.71
N SER A 80 14.29 28.51 5.38
CA SER A 80 14.18 28.45 6.83
C SER A 80 13.77 27.07 7.34
N ASN A 81 12.73 26.45 6.74
CA ASN A 81 12.04 25.30 7.35
C ASN A 81 11.30 24.34 6.39
N THR A 82 11.49 24.41 5.06
CA THR A 82 10.80 23.51 4.10
C THR A 82 11.07 22.04 4.41
N SER A 83 10.02 21.21 4.42
CA SER A 83 10.11 19.81 4.86
C SER A 83 9.53 18.80 3.88
N SER A 84 8.69 19.25 2.95
CA SER A 84 8.03 18.41 1.95
C SER A 84 7.99 19.08 0.57
N PHE A 85 7.76 18.30 -0.48
CA PHE A 85 7.53 18.84 -1.83
C PHE A 85 6.14 19.47 -2.03
N LEU A 86 5.24 19.31 -1.07
CA LEU A 86 3.90 19.91 -1.08
C LEU A 86 3.91 21.35 -0.55
N ASP A 87 4.98 21.72 0.14
CA ASP A 87 5.16 23.07 0.66
C ASP A 87 5.37 24.04 -0.51
N SER A 88 5.02 25.31 -0.32
CA SER A 88 5.43 26.39 -1.22
C SER A 88 6.49 27.22 -0.50
N GLY A 89 7.65 27.42 -1.11
CA GLY A 89 8.71 28.17 -0.45
C GLY A 89 9.91 28.46 -1.34
N PRO A 90 10.77 29.42 -0.92
CA PRO A 90 11.93 29.86 -1.70
C PRO A 90 12.87 28.72 -2.07
N ALA A 91 13.03 27.70 -1.21
CA ALA A 91 13.88 26.55 -1.53
C ALA A 91 13.34 25.75 -2.74
N ILE A 92 12.02 25.60 -2.83
CA ILE A 92 11.36 24.85 -3.91
C ILE A 92 11.41 25.64 -5.22
N ASP A 93 11.18 26.95 -5.16
CA ASP A 93 11.24 27.82 -6.34
C ASP A 93 12.66 27.93 -6.91
N CYS A 94 13.66 28.04 -6.02
CA CYS A 94 15.05 28.01 -6.46
C CYS A 94 15.44 26.62 -6.99
N ALA A 95 15.02 25.53 -6.33
CA ALA A 95 15.27 24.17 -6.83
C ALA A 95 14.63 23.91 -8.21
N ASN A 96 13.41 24.41 -8.44
CA ASN A 96 12.73 24.32 -9.75
C ASN A 96 13.50 25.07 -10.85
N SER A 97 14.14 26.18 -10.50
CA SER A 97 14.95 26.97 -11.42
C SER A 97 16.26 26.26 -11.75
N LEU A 98 16.93 25.70 -10.73
CA LEU A 98 18.19 24.96 -10.85
C LEU A 98 18.01 23.64 -11.63
N ALA A 99 16.90 22.92 -11.39
CA ALA A 99 16.62 21.62 -12.02
C ALA A 99 16.45 21.68 -13.55
N LYS A 100 16.26 22.89 -14.10
CA LYS A 100 16.22 23.12 -15.55
C LYS A 100 17.62 23.12 -16.17
N ALA A 101 18.64 23.49 -15.40
CA ALA A 101 20.03 23.65 -15.85
C ALA A 101 20.97 22.55 -15.31
N SER A 102 20.56 21.76 -14.30
CA SER A 102 21.41 20.71 -13.73
C SER A 102 21.27 19.35 -14.42
N ARG A 103 22.38 18.61 -14.48
CA ARG A 103 22.40 17.19 -14.88
C ARG A 103 22.08 16.25 -13.72
N TYR A 104 22.54 16.59 -12.51
CA TYR A 104 22.30 15.83 -11.29
C TYR A 104 21.05 16.30 -10.55
N PRO A 105 20.42 15.45 -9.72
CA PRO A 105 19.23 15.83 -8.96
C PRO A 105 19.50 17.00 -8.00
N VAL A 106 18.59 17.98 -7.99
CA VAL A 106 18.66 19.10 -7.04
C VAL A 106 18.02 18.65 -5.73
N GLN A 107 18.76 18.84 -4.65
CA GLN A 107 18.40 18.38 -3.32
C GLN A 107 17.85 19.51 -2.46
N ILE A 108 16.74 19.26 -1.77
CA ILE A 108 16.14 20.22 -0.83
C ILE A 108 16.39 19.75 0.60
N LEU A 109 17.03 20.57 1.42
CA LEU A 109 17.36 20.24 2.81
C LEU A 109 16.09 20.22 3.68
N ILE A 110 15.77 19.04 4.23
CA ILE A 110 14.58 18.86 5.07
C ILE A 110 14.70 19.64 6.38
N GLY A 111 13.73 20.51 6.64
CA GLY A 111 13.66 21.38 7.80
C GLY A 111 14.55 22.62 7.71
N GLY A 112 15.14 22.88 6.53
CA GLY A 112 15.90 24.08 6.23
C GLY A 112 17.05 24.40 7.18
N TYR A 113 17.39 25.69 7.25
CA TYR A 113 18.41 26.23 8.13
C TYR A 113 18.09 25.98 9.61
N GLU A 114 16.84 26.15 10.03
CA GLU A 114 16.44 26.04 11.44
C GLU A 114 16.79 24.65 11.99
N ARG A 115 16.39 23.59 11.28
CA ARG A 115 16.65 22.22 11.72
C ARG A 115 18.13 21.87 11.64
N PHE A 116 18.81 22.21 10.54
CA PHE A 116 20.23 21.88 10.38
C PHE A 116 21.09 22.58 11.43
N SER A 117 20.83 23.87 11.66
CA SER A 117 21.58 24.70 12.59
C SER A 117 21.31 24.37 14.07
N ALA A 118 20.13 23.81 14.38
CA ALA A 118 19.83 23.25 15.69
C ALA A 118 20.61 21.96 15.97
N ILE A 119 20.76 21.10 14.97
CA ILE A 119 21.48 19.81 15.09
C ILE A 119 23.00 20.02 15.07
N TYR A 120 23.49 20.88 14.15
CA TYR A 120 24.92 21.13 13.95
C TYR A 120 25.27 22.62 14.12
N PRO A 121 25.19 23.16 15.35
CA PRO A 121 25.38 24.59 15.60
C PRO A 121 26.79 25.10 15.27
N PHE A 122 27.78 24.20 15.21
CA PHE A 122 29.18 24.48 14.84
C PHE A 122 29.41 24.66 13.33
N PHE A 123 28.41 24.37 12.49
CA PHE A 123 28.44 24.69 11.05
C PHE A 123 27.76 26.01 10.69
N ARG A 124 27.43 26.82 11.69
CA ARG A 124 26.94 28.19 11.49
C ARG A 124 28.09 29.17 11.33
N THR A 125 27.96 30.07 10.37
CA THR A 125 28.93 31.15 10.16
C THR A 125 28.22 32.46 9.78
N GLN A 126 28.91 33.57 9.98
CA GLN A 126 28.59 34.89 9.41
C GLN A 126 29.57 35.26 8.29
N LYS A 127 30.76 34.63 8.31
CA LYS A 127 31.79 34.81 7.29
C LYS A 127 31.42 33.98 6.06
N ILE A 128 31.45 34.64 4.91
CA ILE A 128 31.28 33.99 3.62
C ILE A 128 32.58 33.25 3.27
N THR A 129 32.52 31.92 3.20
CA THR A 129 33.69 31.04 3.00
C THR A 129 33.54 30.25 1.71
N TYR A 130 34.07 30.77 0.60
CA TYR A 130 34.04 30.08 -0.71
C TYR A 130 35.37 30.14 -1.46
N THR A 131 36.42 30.76 -0.92
CA THR A 131 37.71 30.79 -1.60
C THR A 131 38.40 29.43 -1.50
N ILE A 132 39.04 28.97 -2.58
CA ILE A 132 39.66 27.64 -2.62
C ILE A 132 40.64 27.45 -1.45
N ARG A 133 41.46 28.47 -1.15
CA ARG A 133 42.40 28.43 -0.01
C ARG A 133 41.72 28.24 1.34
N GLU A 134 40.56 28.85 1.56
CA GLU A 134 39.81 28.63 2.80
C GLU A 134 39.21 27.23 2.84
N LEU A 135 38.67 26.76 1.71
CA LEU A 135 38.07 25.43 1.58
C LEU A 135 39.10 24.31 1.75
N GLU A 136 40.32 24.46 1.23
CA GLU A 136 41.44 23.52 1.42
C GLU A 136 41.88 23.41 2.87
N ASN A 137 41.80 24.51 3.63
CA ASN A 137 42.19 24.59 5.03
C ASN A 137 41.07 24.18 6.02
N MET A 138 39.87 23.87 5.50
CA MET A 138 38.77 23.39 6.32
C MET A 138 39.12 22.07 7.00
N LYS A 139 38.95 22.00 8.32
CA LYS A 139 39.14 20.79 9.10
C LYS A 139 37.82 20.02 9.16
N PRO A 140 37.71 18.85 8.50
CA PRO A 140 36.48 18.07 8.53
C PRO A 140 36.24 17.46 9.92
N TYR A 141 34.98 17.27 10.24
CA TYR A 141 34.53 16.45 11.36
C TYR A 141 34.46 14.97 10.95
N PRO A 142 34.43 14.02 11.91
CA PRO A 142 34.06 12.64 11.65
C PRO A 142 32.76 12.47 10.86
N VAL A 143 32.72 11.46 10.00
CA VAL A 143 31.50 11.05 9.29
C VAL A 143 30.51 10.51 10.31
N GLU A 144 29.26 10.91 10.18
CA GLU A 144 28.16 10.46 11.03
C GLU A 144 27.49 9.23 10.41
N ILE A 145 27.54 8.11 11.12
CA ILE A 145 27.02 6.81 10.69
C ILE A 145 25.59 6.61 11.23
N LEU A 146 25.39 6.87 12.53
CA LEU A 146 24.07 6.90 13.16
C LEU A 146 23.82 8.32 13.69
N PRO A 147 22.68 8.95 13.34
CA PRO A 147 22.41 10.34 13.69
C PRO A 147 22.56 10.63 15.19
N GLY A 148 23.45 11.55 15.55
CA GLY A 148 23.76 12.00 16.91
C GLY A 148 24.42 10.96 17.80
N GLN A 149 24.73 9.77 17.27
CA GLN A 149 25.00 8.58 18.08
C GLN A 149 26.33 7.92 17.75
N LEU A 150 26.62 7.68 16.47
CA LEU A 150 27.81 6.94 16.05
C LEU A 150 28.54 7.69 14.95
N TYR A 151 29.81 7.95 15.18
CA TYR A 151 30.70 8.64 14.25
C TYR A 151 31.89 7.75 13.87
N MET A 152 32.44 7.99 12.68
CA MET A 152 33.63 7.31 12.16
C MET A 152 34.67 8.34 11.71
N GLY A 153 35.91 8.17 12.15
CA GLY A 153 36.97 9.15 11.87
C GLY A 153 38.38 8.60 11.96
N ASN A 154 39.35 9.52 11.94
CA ASN A 154 40.77 9.22 12.04
C ASN A 154 41.33 9.64 13.41
N TYR A 155 42.61 9.37 13.64
CA TYR A 155 43.29 9.72 14.89
C TYR A 155 43.28 11.24 15.18
N ARG A 156 43.37 12.09 14.15
CA ARG A 156 43.33 13.56 14.31
C ARG A 156 41.97 14.03 14.82
N HIS A 157 40.89 13.37 14.41
CA HIS A 157 39.55 13.69 14.92
C HIS A 157 39.42 13.29 16.38
N ALA A 158 39.94 12.10 16.74
CA ALA A 158 39.85 11.57 18.09
C ALA A 158 40.70 12.35 19.12
N THR A 159 41.77 13.02 18.67
CA THR A 159 42.66 13.83 19.51
C THR A 159 42.29 15.31 19.56
N ASN A 160 41.31 15.78 18.76
CA ASN A 160 40.94 17.19 18.71
C ASN A 160 39.88 17.52 19.78
N PRO A 161 40.21 18.31 20.83
CA PRO A 161 39.29 18.58 21.92
C PRO A 161 38.03 19.35 21.48
N ARG A 162 38.11 20.15 20.41
CA ARG A 162 36.95 20.88 19.87
C ARG A 162 35.93 19.91 19.29
N ILE A 163 36.38 18.95 18.49
CA ILE A 163 35.51 17.93 17.88
C ILE A 163 34.83 17.09 18.97
N LEU A 164 35.58 16.65 19.99
CA LEU A 164 35.04 15.88 21.11
C LEU A 164 33.93 16.65 21.84
N LYS A 165 34.13 17.97 22.06
CA LYS A 165 33.15 18.84 22.73
C LYS A 165 31.94 19.12 21.86
N ASP A 166 32.14 19.50 20.60
CA ASP A 166 31.07 19.88 19.67
C ASP A 166 30.12 18.71 19.40
N LEU A 167 30.67 17.51 19.22
CA LEU A 167 29.93 16.27 19.00
C LEU A 167 29.48 15.59 20.31
N LYS A 168 29.83 16.16 21.47
CA LYS A 168 29.51 15.62 22.80
C LYS A 168 29.91 14.15 22.96
N LEU A 169 31.09 13.79 22.45
CA LEU A 169 31.58 12.42 22.45
C LEU A 169 31.92 11.97 23.88
N THR A 170 31.40 10.80 24.25
CA THR A 170 31.58 10.20 25.59
C THR A 170 32.20 8.82 25.53
N ALA A 171 32.31 8.24 24.32
CA ALA A 171 32.98 6.97 24.08
C ALA A 171 33.84 7.00 22.81
N LEU A 172 34.97 6.32 22.85
CA LEU A 172 35.93 6.23 21.75
C LEU A 172 36.43 4.79 21.59
N ILE A 173 36.43 4.29 20.36
CA ILE A 173 37.12 3.05 20.00
C ILE A 173 38.30 3.40 19.11
N SER A 174 39.51 3.05 19.55
CA SER A 174 40.73 3.23 18.78
C SER A 174 41.27 1.90 18.28
N ILE A 175 41.35 1.76 16.96
CA ILE A 175 41.89 0.57 16.29
C ILE A 175 43.25 0.92 15.69
N SER A 176 44.31 0.56 16.41
CA SER A 176 45.68 0.79 15.98
C SER A 176 46.66 -0.14 16.69
N GLU A 177 47.63 -0.68 15.95
CA GLU A 177 48.76 -1.42 16.49
C GLU A 177 49.72 -0.54 17.30
N ASP A 178 49.81 0.75 16.96
CA ASP A 178 50.73 1.68 17.59
C ASP A 178 50.28 2.13 18.99
N SER A 179 50.96 1.62 20.00
CA SER A 179 50.78 1.94 21.43
C SER A 179 51.08 3.40 21.79
N SER A 180 51.68 4.19 20.90
CA SER A 180 51.94 5.62 21.13
C SER A 180 50.70 6.50 20.89
N LEU A 181 49.68 5.98 20.21
CA LEU A 181 48.42 6.66 19.92
C LEU A 181 47.40 6.56 21.08
N MET A 182 47.89 6.36 22.31
CA MET A 182 47.08 6.32 23.52
C MET A 182 46.57 7.72 23.86
N PHE A 183 45.27 7.84 24.06
CA PHE A 183 44.62 9.07 24.50
C PHE A 183 44.83 9.26 26.00
N GLU A 184 45.04 10.51 26.41
CA GLU A 184 44.95 10.88 27.83
C GLU A 184 43.55 10.54 28.34
N LYS A 185 43.46 9.88 29.51
CA LYS A 185 42.19 9.54 30.17
C LYS A 185 41.46 10.83 30.58
N GLY A 186 40.66 11.37 29.66
CA GLY A 186 39.68 12.42 29.93
C GLY A 186 38.32 11.85 30.36
N SER A 187 37.24 12.64 30.19
CA SER A 187 35.85 12.26 30.48
C SER A 187 35.24 11.21 29.51
N CYS A 188 36.03 10.63 28.62
CA CYS A 188 35.60 9.71 27.57
C CYS A 188 35.99 8.27 27.93
N ALA A 189 35.07 7.32 27.80
CA ALA A 189 35.39 5.90 27.93
C ALA A 189 36.09 5.43 26.65
N ILE A 190 37.28 4.82 26.77
CA ILE A 190 38.11 4.46 25.61
C ILE A 190 38.32 2.94 25.56
N LEU A 191 38.08 2.35 24.40
CA LEU A 191 38.40 0.96 24.08
C LEU A 191 39.53 0.92 23.04
N TYR A 192 40.63 0.27 23.37
CA TYR A 192 41.77 0.09 22.46
C TYR A 192 41.77 -1.31 21.86
N ILE A 193 41.91 -1.39 20.54
CA ILE A 193 41.96 -2.63 19.78
C ILE A 193 43.28 -2.65 18.99
N PRO A 194 44.29 -3.42 19.45
CA PRO A 194 45.63 -3.40 18.88
C PRO A 194 45.71 -4.25 17.61
N VAL A 195 45.19 -3.73 16.49
CA VAL A 195 45.12 -4.45 15.21
C VAL A 195 45.76 -3.63 14.09
N ALA A 196 46.70 -4.27 13.37
CA ALA A 196 47.39 -3.71 12.21
C ALA A 196 46.45 -3.53 11.00
N ASP A 197 46.77 -2.61 10.10
CA ASP A 197 46.02 -2.41 8.84
C ASP A 197 46.58 -3.33 7.74
N SER A 198 46.46 -4.64 7.94
CA SER A 198 46.97 -5.65 7.00
C SER A 198 45.94 -6.73 6.73
N VAL A 199 46.04 -7.38 5.56
CA VAL A 199 45.09 -8.42 5.13
C VAL A 199 45.09 -9.63 6.06
N GLY A 200 46.22 -9.91 6.72
CA GLY A 200 46.36 -11.02 7.66
C GLY A 200 46.01 -10.69 9.12
N ALA A 201 45.66 -9.43 9.43
CA ALA A 201 45.35 -9.02 10.79
C ALA A 201 43.91 -9.42 11.18
N ASP A 202 43.75 -10.04 12.34
CA ASP A 202 42.44 -10.47 12.84
C ASP A 202 41.73 -9.34 13.60
N LEU A 203 40.86 -8.62 12.89
CA LEU A 203 39.93 -7.68 13.52
C LEU A 203 38.63 -8.36 13.98
N TYR A 204 38.31 -9.55 13.45
CA TYR A 204 37.04 -10.23 13.65
C TYR A 204 36.85 -10.65 15.11
N SER A 205 37.89 -11.17 15.74
CA SER A 205 37.87 -11.54 17.17
C SER A 205 37.50 -10.38 18.10
N SER A 206 37.76 -9.14 17.69
CA SER A 206 37.46 -7.94 18.48
C SER A 206 36.03 -7.41 18.28
N PHE A 207 35.27 -7.93 17.30
CA PHE A 207 33.95 -7.41 16.95
C PHE A 207 32.92 -7.53 18.06
N GLU A 208 32.92 -8.66 18.79
CA GLU A 208 31.95 -8.87 19.88
C GLU A 208 32.18 -7.87 21.01
N GLN A 209 33.42 -7.75 21.48
CA GLN A 209 33.81 -6.80 22.52
C GLN A 209 33.48 -5.36 22.12
N ALA A 210 33.83 -4.97 20.90
CA ALA A 210 33.55 -3.64 20.38
C ALA A 210 32.04 -3.38 20.24
N SER A 211 31.27 -4.37 19.81
CA SER A 211 29.82 -4.25 19.66
C SER A 211 29.11 -4.10 20.99
N ILE A 212 29.51 -4.87 22.01
CA ILE A 212 28.99 -4.74 23.38
C ILE A 212 29.31 -3.35 23.92
N PHE A 213 30.55 -2.89 23.74
CA PHE A 213 30.96 -1.55 24.17
C PHE A 213 30.12 -0.46 23.50
N LEU A 214 29.96 -0.48 22.17
CA LEU A 214 29.13 0.50 21.45
C LEU A 214 27.67 0.43 21.89
N ALA A 215 27.07 -0.77 21.92
CA ALA A 215 25.67 -0.94 22.30
C ALA A 215 25.37 -0.40 23.70
N SER A 216 26.29 -0.63 24.66
CA SER A 216 26.13 -0.11 26.03
C SER A 216 26.05 1.42 26.09
N ARG A 217 26.74 2.11 25.17
CA ARG A 217 26.77 3.59 25.11
C ARG A 217 25.62 4.15 24.28
N LEU A 218 25.28 3.52 23.17
CA LEU A 218 24.14 3.94 22.37
C LEU A 218 22.82 3.86 23.17
N ASN A 219 22.67 2.83 24.01
CA ASN A 219 21.49 2.69 24.89
C ASN A 219 21.37 3.80 25.95
N THR A 220 22.47 4.45 26.33
CA THR A 220 22.45 5.59 27.27
C THR A 220 22.24 6.93 26.57
N GLY A 221 22.03 6.94 25.24
CA GLY A 221 21.92 8.17 24.44
C GLY A 221 23.25 8.89 24.24
N SER A 222 24.36 8.20 24.46
CA SER A 222 25.72 8.74 24.41
C SER A 222 26.31 8.65 23.00
N ALA A 223 26.97 9.71 22.53
CA ALA A 223 27.67 9.71 21.25
C ALA A 223 29.04 9.01 21.35
N ALA A 224 29.33 8.15 20.36
CA ALA A 224 30.56 7.37 20.26
C ALA A 224 31.30 7.60 18.93
N LEU A 225 32.64 7.55 18.97
CA LEU A 225 33.51 7.64 17.79
C LEU A 225 34.29 6.35 17.61
N ILE A 226 34.26 5.78 16.40
CA ILE A 226 35.17 4.72 15.97
C ILE A 226 36.28 5.35 15.14
N CYS A 227 37.53 5.23 15.59
CA CYS A 227 38.68 5.75 14.88
C CYS A 227 39.74 4.69 14.60
N SER A 228 40.40 4.85 13.46
CA SER A 228 41.66 4.18 13.12
C SER A 228 42.69 5.23 12.71
N THR A 229 43.93 4.84 12.41
CA THR A 229 45.00 5.78 12.02
C THR A 229 44.55 6.74 10.91
N HIS A 230 43.98 6.20 9.82
CA HIS A 230 43.56 6.97 8.66
C HIS A 230 42.04 7.18 8.54
N GLY A 231 41.23 6.41 9.27
CA GLY A 231 39.77 6.53 9.19
C GLY A 231 39.14 5.88 7.95
N ILE A 232 39.82 4.91 7.31
CA ILE A 232 39.42 4.35 6.00
C ILE A 232 39.08 2.85 6.06
N SER A 233 39.99 2.03 6.58
CA SER A 233 39.90 0.56 6.52
C SER A 233 39.29 -0.02 7.80
N ARG A 234 40.09 -0.20 8.85
CA ARG A 234 39.71 -0.84 10.12
C ARG A 234 38.44 -0.27 10.78
N CYS A 235 38.33 1.05 10.88
CA CYS A 235 37.15 1.67 11.49
C CYS A 235 35.88 1.47 10.64
N SER A 236 35.99 1.47 9.31
CA SER A 236 34.87 1.19 8.41
C SER A 236 34.44 -0.26 8.53
N THR A 237 35.40 -1.19 8.58
CA THR A 237 35.13 -2.61 8.81
C THR A 237 34.39 -2.84 10.13
N LEU A 238 34.85 -2.23 11.23
CA LEU A 238 34.19 -2.36 12.52
C LEU A 238 32.81 -1.69 12.53
N ALA A 239 32.67 -0.49 11.95
CA ALA A 239 31.38 0.19 11.84
C ALA A 239 30.37 -0.66 11.04
N MET A 240 30.80 -1.25 9.92
CA MET A 240 29.97 -2.17 9.15
C MET A 240 29.60 -3.42 9.95
N ALA A 241 30.56 -4.06 10.62
CA ALA A 241 30.29 -5.24 11.45
C ALA A 241 29.29 -4.93 12.57
N PHE A 242 29.46 -3.79 13.24
CA PHE A 242 28.53 -3.30 14.26
C PHE A 242 27.14 -3.06 13.67
N LEU A 243 27.02 -2.38 12.52
CA LEU A 243 25.73 -2.15 11.87
C LEU A 243 25.04 -3.47 11.48
N ILE A 244 25.77 -4.42 10.90
CA ILE A 244 25.22 -5.75 10.54
C ILE A 244 24.70 -6.47 11.79
N HIS A 245 25.47 -6.46 12.87
CA HIS A 245 25.08 -7.08 14.14
C HIS A 245 23.88 -6.35 14.76
N HIS A 246 23.98 -5.04 14.95
CA HIS A 246 22.97 -4.21 15.60
C HIS A 246 21.64 -4.19 14.82
N LEU A 247 21.67 -4.02 13.49
CA LEU A 247 20.46 -4.07 12.65
C LEU A 247 19.79 -5.45 12.67
N LYS A 248 20.58 -6.54 12.75
CA LYS A 248 20.04 -7.90 12.91
C LYS A 248 19.30 -8.07 14.24
N TYR A 249 19.85 -7.55 15.34
CA TYR A 249 19.19 -7.57 16.65
C TYR A 249 17.93 -6.70 16.67
N THR A 250 18.00 -5.46 16.16
CA THR A 250 16.85 -4.56 16.10
C THR A 250 15.71 -5.13 15.26
N LEU A 251 16.00 -5.79 14.13
CA LEU A 251 14.98 -6.48 13.33
C LEU A 251 14.36 -7.66 14.08
N LYS A 252 15.18 -8.47 14.77
CA LYS A 252 14.70 -9.60 15.58
C LYS A 252 13.79 -9.12 16.73
N GLU A 253 14.17 -8.04 17.41
CA GLU A 253 13.35 -7.42 18.45
C GLU A 253 12.06 -6.82 17.90
N THR A 254 12.13 -6.13 16.76
CA THR A 254 10.94 -5.62 16.08
C THR A 254 10.00 -6.76 15.67
N HIS A 255 10.53 -7.88 15.18
CA HIS A 255 9.76 -9.07 14.86
C HIS A 255 9.14 -9.71 16.11
N ARG A 256 9.88 -9.77 17.22
CA ARG A 256 9.37 -10.24 18.52
C ARG A 256 8.22 -9.36 19.01
N LEU A 257 8.37 -8.04 18.94
CA LEU A 257 7.34 -7.07 19.28
C LEU A 257 6.11 -7.22 18.35
N TYR A 258 6.32 -7.35 17.05
CA TYR A 258 5.26 -7.62 16.09
C TYR A 258 4.47 -8.88 16.45
N LYS A 259 5.16 -9.99 16.78
CA LYS A 259 4.51 -11.23 17.21
C LYS A 259 3.72 -11.05 18.50
N GLN A 260 4.28 -10.35 19.48
CA GLN A 260 3.57 -10.01 20.72
C GLN A 260 2.31 -9.19 20.44
N LYS A 261 2.39 -8.17 19.57
CA LYS A 261 1.23 -7.35 19.18
C LYS A 261 0.18 -8.17 18.42
N LEU A 262 0.60 -9.11 17.58
CA LEU A 262 -0.31 -10.03 16.91
C LEU A 262 -1.06 -10.92 17.92
N ASP A 263 -0.38 -11.44 18.94
CA ASP A 263 -0.99 -12.23 20.02
C ASP A 263 -1.95 -11.38 20.88
N GLU A 264 -1.59 -10.13 21.18
CA GLU A 264 -2.45 -9.17 21.88
C GLU A 264 -3.74 -8.89 21.08
N VAL A 265 -3.62 -8.65 19.78
CA VAL A 265 -4.78 -8.44 18.88
C VAL A 265 -5.66 -9.69 18.84
N SER A 266 -5.06 -10.89 18.75
CA SER A 266 -5.81 -12.15 18.76
C SER A 266 -6.60 -12.35 20.08
N LYS A 267 -5.97 -12.07 21.23
CA LYS A 267 -6.66 -12.11 22.54
C LYS A 267 -7.82 -11.13 22.62
N LEU A 268 -7.63 -9.89 22.12
CA LEU A 268 -8.69 -8.88 22.09
C LEU A 268 -9.85 -9.31 21.19
N GLN A 269 -9.56 -9.89 20.02
CA GLN A 269 -10.59 -10.42 19.12
C GLN A 269 -11.42 -11.52 19.79
N HIS A 270 -10.77 -12.48 20.45
CA HIS A 270 -11.46 -13.53 21.20
C HIS A 270 -12.33 -12.98 22.34
N ASN A 271 -11.81 -12.03 23.12
CA ASN A 271 -12.54 -11.39 24.21
C ASN A 271 -13.74 -10.59 23.70
N CYS A 272 -13.59 -9.89 22.58
CA CYS A 272 -14.67 -9.13 21.95
C CYS A 272 -15.77 -10.08 21.44
N LEU A 273 -15.42 -11.14 20.71
CA LEU A 273 -16.36 -12.16 20.25
C LEU A 273 -17.12 -12.81 21.42
N ALA A 274 -16.42 -13.17 22.49
CA ALA A 274 -17.04 -13.74 23.69
C ALA A 274 -18.00 -12.76 24.37
N SER A 275 -17.62 -11.47 24.43
CA SER A 275 -18.45 -10.42 25.03
C SER A 275 -19.70 -10.15 24.21
N ILE A 276 -19.58 -10.08 22.88
CA ILE A 276 -20.72 -9.93 21.96
C ILE A 276 -21.67 -11.13 22.10
N ALA A 277 -21.14 -12.36 22.12
CA ALA A 277 -21.96 -13.56 22.31
C ALA A 277 -22.74 -13.54 23.64
N ARG A 278 -22.10 -13.11 24.74
CA ARG A 278 -22.75 -12.95 26.05
C ARG A 278 -23.86 -11.89 26.02
N GLN A 279 -23.60 -10.74 25.39
CA GLN A 279 -24.58 -9.66 25.29
C GLN A 279 -25.77 -10.06 24.40
N LYS A 280 -25.53 -10.74 23.27
CA LYS A 280 -26.61 -11.29 22.43
C LYS A 280 -27.49 -12.27 23.18
N LYS A 281 -26.91 -13.16 23.99
CA LYS A 281 -27.68 -14.08 24.84
C LYS A 281 -28.55 -13.33 25.85
N ARG A 282 -27.97 -12.37 26.58
CA ARG A 282 -28.73 -11.55 27.55
C ARG A 282 -29.85 -10.74 26.90
N LEU A 283 -29.61 -10.20 25.71
CA LEU A 283 -30.63 -9.45 24.97
C LEU A 283 -31.79 -10.36 24.56
N LYS A 284 -31.50 -11.61 24.16
CA LYS A 284 -32.51 -12.61 23.86
C LYS A 284 -33.32 -12.98 25.11
N ASP A 285 -32.64 -13.32 26.20
CA ASP A 285 -33.30 -13.69 27.47
C ASP A 285 -34.21 -12.55 28.00
N LEU A 286 -33.77 -11.30 27.85
CA LEU A 286 -34.56 -10.11 28.21
C LEU A 286 -35.77 -9.93 27.27
N SER A 287 -35.60 -10.17 25.97
CA SER A 287 -36.70 -10.10 25.00
C SER A 287 -37.79 -11.13 25.33
N ASP A 288 -37.39 -12.37 25.63
CA ASP A 288 -38.31 -13.46 25.96
C ASP A 288 -39.09 -13.13 27.25
N SER A 289 -38.41 -12.57 28.26
CA SER A 289 -39.04 -12.15 29.53
C SER A 289 -40.01 -10.97 29.34
N LEU A 290 -39.67 -10.04 28.44
CA LEU A 290 -40.50 -8.87 28.14
C LEU A 290 -41.80 -9.27 27.42
N GLU A 291 -41.73 -10.25 26.52
CA GLU A 291 -42.93 -10.82 25.87
C GLU A 291 -43.85 -11.51 26.89
N GLU A 292 -43.29 -12.22 27.88
CA GLU A 292 -44.07 -12.86 28.94
C GLU A 292 -44.78 -11.83 29.85
N CYS A 293 -44.11 -10.73 30.20
CA CYS A 293 -44.70 -9.62 30.97
C CYS A 293 -45.82 -8.92 30.19
N LYS A 294 -45.65 -8.73 28.87
CA LYS A 294 -46.66 -8.11 28.01
C LYS A 294 -47.96 -8.94 27.93
N GLN A 295 -47.86 -10.26 28.03
CA GLN A 295 -49.03 -11.16 28.07
C GLN A 295 -49.78 -11.10 29.41
N LYS A 296 -49.14 -10.62 30.48
CA LYS A 296 -49.67 -10.61 31.85
C LYS A 296 -50.09 -9.22 32.37
N GLY A 297 -49.86 -8.13 31.62
CA GLY A 297 -49.81 -6.75 32.15
C GLY A 297 -51.00 -5.81 31.90
N VAL A 298 -51.09 -4.78 32.76
CA VAL A 298 -52.04 -3.64 32.81
C VAL A 298 -51.60 -2.51 31.85
N PRO A 299 -52.48 -1.62 31.34
CA PRO A 299 -52.16 -0.67 30.25
C PRO A 299 -50.99 0.28 30.48
N GLU A 300 -50.67 0.64 31.73
CA GLU A 300 -49.62 1.61 32.08
C GLU A 300 -48.20 1.00 31.97
N ASP A 301 -48.08 -0.30 32.26
CA ASP A 301 -46.84 -1.08 32.08
C ASP A 301 -46.54 -1.39 30.60
N ILE A 302 -47.55 -1.39 29.74
CA ILE A 302 -47.38 -1.66 28.30
C ILE A 302 -46.59 -0.53 27.64
N ASN A 303 -46.78 0.72 28.07
CA ASN A 303 -46.05 1.87 27.52
C ASN A 303 -44.56 1.87 27.90
N THR A 304 -44.23 1.53 29.15
CA THR A 304 -42.83 1.39 29.60
C THR A 304 -42.14 0.20 28.94
N ILE A 305 -42.85 -0.93 28.80
CA ILE A 305 -42.39 -2.10 28.03
C ILE A 305 -42.08 -1.74 26.58
N ASN A 306 -42.96 -0.98 25.92
CA ASN A 306 -42.76 -0.56 24.53
C ASN A 306 -41.54 0.37 24.38
N GLY A 307 -41.30 1.28 25.33
CA GLY A 307 -40.11 2.15 25.31
C GLY A 307 -38.80 1.37 25.51
N ILE A 308 -38.80 0.35 26.38
CA ILE A 308 -37.64 -0.55 26.54
C ILE A 308 -37.41 -1.35 25.25
N GLN A 309 -38.47 -1.87 24.64
CA GLN A 309 -38.41 -2.62 23.38
C GLN A 309 -37.88 -1.76 22.22
N GLU A 310 -38.21 -0.47 22.19
CA GLU A 310 -37.69 0.48 21.21
C GLU A 310 -36.18 0.71 21.40
N SER A 311 -35.71 0.90 22.64
CA SER A 311 -34.27 1.00 22.93
C SER A 311 -33.49 -0.29 22.62
N MET A 312 -34.16 -1.45 22.64
CA MET A 312 -33.57 -2.74 22.30
C MET A 312 -33.45 -2.96 20.80
N LYS A 313 -34.20 -2.24 19.95
CA LYS A 313 -34.14 -2.40 18.48
C LYS A 313 -32.82 -1.91 17.87
N GLU A 314 -32.16 -0.95 18.48
CA GLU A 314 -30.89 -0.40 17.96
C GLU A 314 -29.66 -1.27 18.29
N ARG A 315 -29.69 -1.99 19.42
CA ARG A 315 -28.55 -2.79 19.92
C ARG A 315 -28.10 -3.91 18.96
N PRO A 316 -28.98 -4.64 18.26
CA PRO A 316 -28.58 -5.63 17.25
C PRO A 316 -27.76 -5.04 16.10
N ASN A 317 -28.07 -3.83 15.65
CA ASN A 317 -27.32 -3.16 14.58
C ASN A 317 -25.89 -2.81 15.06
N ILE A 318 -25.75 -2.34 16.30
CA ILE A 318 -24.45 -2.06 16.91
C ILE A 318 -23.60 -3.34 16.99
N PHE A 319 -24.18 -4.45 17.45
CA PHE A 319 -23.45 -5.73 17.49
C PHE A 319 -23.08 -6.23 16.08
N PHE A 320 -23.93 -6.00 15.08
CA PHE A 320 -23.65 -6.37 13.70
C PHE A 320 -22.48 -5.57 13.12
N GLU A 321 -22.41 -4.26 13.41
CA GLU A 321 -21.28 -3.41 13.01
C GLU A 321 -19.99 -3.86 13.70
N MET A 322 -20.02 -4.13 15.00
CA MET A 322 -18.86 -4.63 15.74
C MET A 322 -18.35 -5.98 15.19
N GLU A 323 -19.26 -6.90 14.85
CA GLU A 323 -18.91 -8.20 14.25
C GLU A 323 -18.38 -8.10 12.82
N ALA A 324 -18.62 -7.01 12.10
CA ALA A 324 -18.08 -6.82 10.75
C ALA A 324 -16.55 -6.70 10.75
N PHE A 325 -15.96 -6.24 11.86
CA PHE A 325 -14.52 -6.08 12.03
C PHE A 325 -13.84 -7.28 12.71
N LEU A 326 -14.61 -8.30 13.12
CA LEU A 326 -14.10 -9.47 13.82
C LEU A 326 -14.03 -10.70 12.91
N PRO A 327 -13.18 -11.69 13.23
CA PRO A 327 -13.10 -12.94 12.48
C PRO A 327 -14.46 -13.67 12.44
N LYS A 328 -14.96 -13.95 11.24
CA LYS A 328 -16.20 -14.71 11.04
C LYS A 328 -15.91 -16.16 10.67
N LYS A 329 -16.77 -17.06 11.15
CA LYS A 329 -16.72 -18.48 10.77
C LYS A 329 -17.04 -18.60 9.29
N ASN A 330 -16.24 -19.40 8.58
CA ASN A 330 -16.45 -19.68 7.17
C ASN A 330 -17.82 -20.37 6.95
N GLY A 331 -18.53 -19.99 5.90
CA GLY A 331 -19.71 -20.74 5.43
C GLY A 331 -19.33 -22.13 4.93
N LEU A 332 -20.31 -23.03 4.79
CA LEU A 332 -20.11 -24.44 4.42
C LEU A 332 -19.24 -24.62 3.16
N TYR A 333 -19.53 -23.88 2.09
CA TYR A 333 -18.73 -23.94 0.85
C TYR A 333 -17.27 -23.52 1.06
N LEU A 334 -17.04 -22.38 1.72
CA LEU A 334 -15.70 -21.85 1.95
C LEU A 334 -14.90 -22.77 2.89
N SER A 335 -15.56 -23.38 3.88
CA SER A 335 -14.96 -24.38 4.75
C SER A 335 -14.61 -25.67 4.02
N LEU A 336 -15.37 -26.07 3.00
CA LEU A 336 -15.07 -27.24 2.18
C LEU A 336 -13.85 -26.99 1.27
N VAL A 337 -13.74 -25.79 0.69
CA VAL A 337 -12.69 -25.46 -0.29
C VAL A 337 -11.38 -25.05 0.39
N LEU A 338 -11.42 -24.22 1.43
CA LEU A 338 -10.24 -23.65 2.09
C LEU A 338 -9.92 -24.28 3.46
N GLY A 339 -10.77 -25.20 3.93
CA GLY A 339 -10.64 -25.78 5.27
C GLY A 339 -10.92 -24.77 6.38
N ASN A 340 -10.30 -24.98 7.54
CA ASN A 340 -10.53 -24.20 8.76
C ASN A 340 -9.72 -22.89 8.82
N VAL A 341 -9.32 -22.34 7.66
CA VAL A 341 -8.51 -21.11 7.58
C VAL A 341 -9.40 -19.88 7.62
N ASN A 342 -9.15 -18.96 8.56
CA ASN A 342 -9.90 -17.71 8.67
C ASN A 342 -9.54 -16.76 7.52
N VAL A 343 -10.50 -16.46 6.62
CA VAL A 343 -10.30 -15.56 5.47
C VAL A 343 -10.73 -14.12 5.78
N THR A 344 -10.62 -13.71 7.04
CA THR A 344 -11.00 -12.34 7.44
C THR A 344 -9.90 -11.36 7.06
N LEU A 345 -10.24 -10.39 6.22
CA LEU A 345 -9.32 -9.39 5.68
C LEU A 345 -9.39 -8.11 6.51
N LEU A 346 -8.65 -8.04 7.63
CA LEU A 346 -8.61 -6.83 8.46
C LEU A 346 -8.00 -5.65 7.69
N ASN A 347 -8.72 -4.52 7.59
CA ASN A 347 -8.32 -3.27 6.91
C ASN A 347 -7.93 -3.39 5.41
N LYS A 348 -8.08 -4.56 4.80
CA LYS A 348 -7.76 -4.80 3.37
C LYS A 348 -8.96 -5.22 2.52
N GLN A 349 -10.16 -5.20 3.10
CA GLN A 349 -11.40 -5.60 2.44
C GLN A 349 -11.64 -4.80 1.15
N PHE A 350 -11.35 -3.49 1.20
CA PHE A 350 -11.45 -2.60 0.06
C PHE A 350 -10.47 -3.00 -1.06
N ALA A 351 -9.17 -3.04 -0.77
CA ALA A 351 -8.16 -3.43 -1.76
C ALA A 351 -8.46 -4.80 -2.41
N TYR A 352 -8.96 -5.76 -1.64
CA TYR A 352 -9.36 -7.07 -2.19
C TYR A 352 -10.54 -6.99 -3.16
N LYS A 353 -11.57 -6.19 -2.85
CA LYS A 353 -12.72 -6.00 -3.72
C LYS A 353 -12.33 -5.27 -5.01
N ASP A 354 -11.40 -4.30 -4.96
CA ASP A 354 -10.85 -3.67 -6.17
C ASP A 354 -10.15 -4.68 -7.09
N GLU A 355 -9.30 -5.52 -6.52
CA GLU A 355 -8.60 -6.57 -7.27
C GLU A 355 -9.56 -7.65 -7.81
N TYR A 356 -10.67 -7.93 -7.12
CA TYR A 356 -11.74 -8.77 -7.66
C TYR A 356 -12.42 -8.13 -8.88
N GLU A 357 -12.78 -6.85 -8.80
CA GLU A 357 -13.46 -6.15 -9.89
C GLU A 357 -12.56 -5.98 -11.13
N LYS A 358 -11.28 -5.65 -10.94
CA LYS A 358 -10.29 -5.62 -12.04
C LYS A 358 -10.10 -6.99 -12.68
N PHE A 359 -9.99 -8.04 -11.85
CA PHE A 359 -9.88 -9.42 -12.32
C PHE A 359 -11.08 -9.81 -13.19
N LYS A 360 -12.29 -9.48 -12.73
CA LYS A 360 -13.54 -9.76 -13.45
C LYS A 360 -13.54 -9.08 -14.82
N LEU A 361 -13.24 -7.78 -14.87
CA LEU A 361 -13.18 -7.02 -16.13
C LEU A 361 -12.14 -7.58 -17.09
N CYS A 362 -10.90 -7.79 -16.62
CA CYS A 362 -9.81 -8.28 -17.44
C CYS A 362 -10.15 -9.63 -18.08
N LEU A 363 -10.69 -10.57 -17.29
CA LEU A 363 -11.06 -11.89 -17.82
C LEU A 363 -12.28 -11.86 -18.74
N THR A 364 -13.27 -11.01 -18.47
CA THR A 364 -14.40 -10.82 -19.39
C THR A 364 -13.93 -10.33 -20.76
N VAL A 365 -12.96 -9.42 -20.81
CA VAL A 365 -12.36 -8.94 -22.07
C VAL A 365 -11.59 -10.06 -22.77
N ILE A 366 -10.77 -10.83 -22.05
CA ILE A 366 -10.06 -12.00 -22.61
C ILE A 366 -11.06 -13.02 -23.18
N LEU A 367 -12.11 -13.37 -22.44
CA LEU A 367 -13.14 -14.33 -22.87
C LEU A 367 -13.91 -13.84 -24.10
N LEU A 368 -14.16 -12.54 -24.22
CA LEU A 368 -14.80 -11.93 -25.38
C LEU A 368 -13.95 -12.12 -26.65
N PHE A 369 -12.66 -11.77 -26.60
CA PHE A 369 -11.74 -11.92 -27.73
C PHE A 369 -11.45 -13.39 -28.05
N PHE A 370 -11.38 -14.25 -27.02
CA PHE A 370 -11.15 -15.67 -27.23
C PHE A 370 -12.37 -16.31 -27.90
N SER A 371 -13.59 -15.99 -27.44
CA SER A 371 -14.83 -16.47 -28.09
C SER A 371 -14.96 -15.96 -29.53
N PHE A 372 -14.54 -14.71 -29.81
CA PHE A 372 -14.48 -14.17 -31.17
C PHE A 372 -13.53 -14.98 -32.07
N THR A 373 -12.33 -15.28 -31.56
CA THR A 373 -11.34 -16.10 -32.26
C THR A 373 -11.87 -17.50 -32.58
N CYS A 374 -12.49 -18.19 -31.61
CA CYS A 374 -13.11 -19.51 -31.82
C CYS A 374 -14.26 -19.48 -32.84
N ARG A 375 -14.98 -18.36 -32.95
CA ARG A 375 -16.15 -18.26 -33.84
C ARG A 375 -15.78 -17.95 -35.29
N TYR A 376 -14.80 -17.08 -35.52
CA TYR A 376 -14.52 -16.51 -36.84
C TYR A 376 -13.15 -16.91 -37.42
N LEU A 377 -12.16 -17.21 -36.58
CA LEU A 377 -10.78 -17.44 -37.04
C LEU A 377 -10.38 -18.92 -37.01
N VAL A 378 -10.77 -19.65 -35.97
CA VAL A 378 -10.28 -21.02 -35.73
C VAL A 378 -11.43 -21.93 -35.34
N SER A 379 -11.63 -23.03 -36.06
CA SER A 379 -12.71 -24.01 -35.81
C SER A 379 -12.17 -25.39 -35.43
N TYR A 380 -11.32 -25.44 -34.40
CA TYR A 380 -10.79 -26.69 -33.85
C TYR A 380 -11.38 -27.00 -32.47
N ARG A 381 -11.79 -28.25 -32.25
CA ARG A 381 -12.36 -28.73 -30.97
C ARG A 381 -11.48 -28.49 -29.76
N VAL A 382 -10.15 -28.52 -29.94
CA VAL A 382 -9.17 -28.24 -28.87
C VAL A 382 -9.27 -26.79 -28.39
N VAL A 383 -9.45 -25.84 -29.31
CA VAL A 383 -9.54 -24.42 -28.97
C VAL A 383 -10.86 -24.12 -28.25
N ASP A 384 -11.95 -24.77 -28.66
CA ASP A 384 -13.23 -24.71 -27.94
C ASP A 384 -13.12 -25.35 -26.54
N ALA A 385 -12.33 -26.42 -26.38
CA ALA A 385 -12.05 -27.03 -25.08
C ALA A 385 -11.31 -26.05 -24.16
N LEU A 386 -10.30 -25.34 -24.69
CA LEU A 386 -9.55 -24.34 -23.94
C LEU A 386 -10.43 -23.18 -23.48
N LEU A 387 -11.36 -22.71 -24.33
CA LEU A 387 -12.34 -21.69 -23.97
C LEU A 387 -13.27 -22.18 -22.85
N ASN A 388 -13.83 -23.39 -22.97
CA ASN A 388 -14.72 -23.94 -21.95
C ASN A 388 -13.98 -24.23 -20.63
N PHE A 389 -12.74 -24.69 -20.70
CA PHE A 389 -11.89 -24.84 -19.51
C PHE A 389 -11.64 -23.49 -18.82
N LEU A 390 -11.35 -22.45 -19.60
CA LEU A 390 -11.18 -21.09 -19.06
C LEU A 390 -12.48 -20.58 -18.42
N LEU A 391 -13.64 -20.86 -18.98
CA LEU A 391 -14.95 -20.52 -18.40
C LEU A 391 -15.19 -21.25 -17.07
N VAL A 392 -14.92 -22.56 -17.00
CA VAL A 392 -15.02 -23.33 -15.74
C VAL A 392 -14.11 -22.72 -14.69
N TRP A 393 -12.85 -22.47 -15.03
CA TRP A 393 -11.88 -21.87 -14.11
C TRP A 393 -12.32 -20.47 -13.65
N TYR A 394 -12.83 -19.64 -14.57
CA TYR A 394 -13.30 -18.30 -14.28
C TYR A 394 -14.46 -18.32 -13.28
N TYR A 395 -15.53 -19.08 -13.55
CA TYR A 395 -16.69 -19.12 -12.67
C TYR A 395 -16.39 -19.77 -11.31
N CYS A 396 -15.56 -20.82 -11.26
CA CYS A 396 -15.03 -21.35 -9.99
C CYS A 396 -14.25 -20.30 -9.19
N THR A 397 -13.46 -19.47 -9.86
CA THR A 397 -12.71 -18.42 -9.18
C THR A 397 -13.64 -17.34 -8.64
N LEU A 398 -14.68 -16.98 -9.40
CA LEU A 398 -15.70 -16.03 -8.94
C LEU A 398 -16.44 -16.55 -7.71
N THR A 399 -16.87 -17.82 -7.67
CA THR A 399 -17.57 -18.37 -6.49
C THR A 399 -16.72 -18.32 -5.23
N ILE A 400 -15.42 -18.59 -5.34
CA ILE A 400 -14.48 -18.47 -4.20
C ILE A 400 -14.32 -17.01 -3.78
N ARG A 401 -13.99 -16.11 -4.71
CA ARG A 401 -13.74 -14.70 -4.39
C ARG A 401 -14.98 -14.01 -3.83
N GLU A 402 -16.17 -14.31 -4.36
CA GLU A 402 -17.44 -13.76 -3.85
C GLU A 402 -17.80 -14.33 -2.47
N SER A 403 -17.54 -15.61 -2.22
CA SER A 403 -17.70 -16.20 -0.88
C SER A 403 -16.81 -15.52 0.17
N ILE A 404 -15.58 -15.16 -0.21
CA ILE A 404 -14.65 -14.39 0.64
C ILE A 404 -15.20 -12.98 0.89
N LEU A 405 -15.70 -12.31 -0.15
CA LEU A 405 -16.30 -10.97 -0.02
C LEU A 405 -17.53 -10.98 0.90
N ILE A 406 -18.40 -11.99 0.78
CA ILE A 406 -19.59 -12.14 1.62
C ILE A 406 -19.18 -12.35 3.08
N ASN A 407 -18.18 -13.20 3.33
CA ASN A 407 -17.66 -13.40 4.70
C ASN A 407 -17.08 -12.11 5.30
N ASN A 408 -16.56 -11.21 4.47
CA ASN A 408 -16.03 -9.91 4.87
C ASN A 408 -17.05 -8.76 4.82
N GLY A 409 -18.36 -9.06 4.73
CA GLY A 409 -19.43 -8.06 4.87
C GLY A 409 -20.01 -7.51 3.56
N SER A 410 -19.61 -8.04 2.40
CA SER A 410 -20.21 -7.67 1.11
C SER A 410 -21.66 -8.18 1.02
N LYS A 411 -22.60 -7.28 0.67
CA LYS A 411 -24.03 -7.58 0.52
C LYS A 411 -24.37 -8.00 -0.91
N ILE A 412 -23.85 -9.15 -1.35
CA ILE A 412 -24.16 -9.74 -2.67
C ILE A 412 -25.45 -10.56 -2.55
N LYS A 413 -26.42 -10.38 -3.47
CA LYS A 413 -27.67 -11.17 -3.43
C LYS A 413 -27.37 -12.64 -3.79
N GLY A 414 -28.07 -13.56 -3.12
CA GLY A 414 -27.83 -15.01 -3.27
C GLY A 414 -27.94 -15.54 -4.69
N TRP A 415 -28.90 -15.06 -5.50
CA TRP A 415 -29.03 -15.49 -6.90
C TRP A 415 -27.76 -15.20 -7.72
N TRP A 416 -27.14 -14.03 -7.55
CA TRP A 416 -25.95 -13.63 -8.32
C TRP A 416 -24.74 -14.51 -8.02
N VAL A 417 -24.66 -15.05 -6.80
CA VAL A 417 -23.66 -16.04 -6.40
C VAL A 417 -24.03 -17.41 -6.98
N PHE A 418 -25.30 -17.80 -6.89
CA PHE A 418 -25.80 -19.09 -7.36
C PHE A 418 -25.64 -19.29 -8.87
N GLN A 419 -25.92 -18.27 -9.68
CA GLN A 419 -25.74 -18.33 -11.14
C GLN A 419 -24.30 -18.68 -11.56
N HIS A 420 -23.28 -18.35 -10.74
CA HIS A 420 -21.89 -18.70 -11.04
C HIS A 420 -21.66 -20.20 -10.88
N TYR A 421 -22.26 -20.84 -9.87
CA TYR A 421 -22.24 -22.31 -9.76
C TYR A 421 -22.94 -22.99 -10.93
N VAL A 422 -24.10 -22.47 -11.33
CA VAL A 422 -24.85 -23.00 -12.48
C VAL A 422 -24.05 -22.83 -13.78
N SER A 423 -23.34 -21.71 -13.94
CA SER A 423 -22.50 -21.44 -15.11
C SER A 423 -21.23 -22.30 -15.14
N THR A 424 -20.61 -22.57 -13.98
CA THR A 424 -19.52 -23.55 -13.86
C THR A 424 -19.98 -24.92 -14.33
N PHE A 425 -21.16 -25.36 -13.88
CA PHE A 425 -21.73 -26.65 -14.29
C PHE A 425 -21.98 -26.68 -15.80
N LEU A 426 -22.62 -25.64 -16.37
CA LEU A 426 -22.86 -25.52 -17.81
C LEU A 426 -21.56 -25.64 -18.62
N SER A 427 -20.53 -24.86 -18.28
CA SER A 427 -19.23 -24.90 -18.96
C SER A 427 -18.52 -26.23 -18.79
N GLY A 428 -18.70 -26.91 -17.64
CA GLY A 428 -18.18 -28.25 -17.41
C GLY A 428 -18.84 -29.30 -18.32
N VAL A 429 -20.17 -29.24 -18.48
CA VAL A 429 -20.90 -30.13 -19.40
C VAL A 429 -20.53 -29.84 -20.87
N MET A 430 -20.38 -28.56 -21.24
CA MET A 430 -19.90 -28.18 -22.57
C MET A 430 -18.47 -28.68 -22.86
N LEU A 431 -17.60 -28.72 -21.83
CA LEU A 431 -16.24 -29.22 -21.96
C LEU A 431 -16.20 -30.74 -22.24
N THR A 432 -17.09 -31.50 -21.61
CA THR A 432 -17.18 -32.97 -21.75
C THR A 432 -18.01 -33.42 -22.96
N TRP A 433 -18.60 -32.50 -23.71
CA TRP A 433 -19.38 -32.81 -24.91
C TRP A 433 -18.45 -33.32 -26.04
N PRO A 434 -18.57 -34.58 -26.49
CA PRO A 434 -17.71 -35.12 -27.55
C PRO A 434 -17.91 -34.39 -28.90
N GLU A 435 -16.95 -34.55 -29.80
CA GLU A 435 -17.07 -34.03 -31.16
C GLU A 435 -18.07 -34.89 -31.95
N GLY A 436 -19.29 -34.37 -32.10
CA GLY A 436 -20.39 -35.01 -32.81
C GLY A 436 -21.22 -34.00 -33.61
N GLU A 437 -22.19 -34.48 -34.37
CA GLU A 437 -23.05 -33.63 -35.22
C GLU A 437 -23.87 -32.64 -34.39
N LEU A 438 -24.47 -33.10 -33.28
CA LEU A 438 -25.24 -32.27 -32.36
C LEU A 438 -24.39 -31.14 -31.74
N TYR A 439 -23.13 -31.45 -31.41
CA TYR A 439 -22.19 -30.43 -30.93
C TYR A 439 -21.94 -29.36 -31.99
N GLN A 440 -21.66 -29.76 -33.24
CA GLN A 440 -21.37 -28.80 -34.32
C GLN A 440 -22.59 -27.93 -34.67
N MET A 441 -23.80 -28.49 -34.61
CA MET A 441 -25.04 -27.73 -34.79
C MET A 441 -25.21 -26.64 -33.73
N PHE A 442 -24.91 -26.93 -32.47
CA PHE A 442 -25.07 -25.97 -31.37
C PHE A 442 -23.86 -25.05 -31.17
N ARG A 443 -22.66 -25.47 -31.63
CA ARG A 443 -21.38 -24.78 -31.41
C ARG A 443 -21.43 -23.29 -31.73
N ASN A 444 -21.86 -22.94 -32.93
CA ASN A 444 -21.87 -21.54 -33.38
C ASN A 444 -22.83 -20.69 -32.55
N GLN A 445 -23.99 -21.26 -32.17
CA GLN A 445 -24.97 -20.60 -31.33
C GLN A 445 -24.43 -20.36 -29.91
N PHE A 446 -23.73 -21.35 -29.33
CA PHE A 446 -23.07 -21.23 -28.04
C PHE A 446 -21.95 -20.17 -28.05
N LEU A 447 -21.09 -20.18 -29.07
CA LEU A 447 -19.99 -19.21 -29.17
C LEU A 447 -20.50 -17.77 -29.36
N SER A 448 -21.55 -17.57 -30.18
CA SER A 448 -22.20 -16.27 -30.32
C SER A 448 -22.85 -15.80 -29.02
N TYR A 449 -23.51 -16.71 -28.29
CA TYR A 449 -24.02 -16.42 -26.96
C TYR A 449 -22.90 -16.08 -25.96
N SER A 450 -21.78 -16.82 -25.97
CA SER A 450 -20.61 -16.57 -25.11
C SER A 450 -20.00 -15.20 -25.37
N MET A 451 -19.86 -14.79 -26.62
CA MET A 451 -19.44 -13.43 -26.96
C MET A 451 -20.42 -12.39 -26.42
N TYR A 452 -21.71 -12.60 -26.67
CA TYR A 452 -22.76 -11.66 -26.25
C TYR A 452 -22.78 -11.48 -24.73
N ILE A 453 -22.76 -12.57 -23.96
CA ILE A 453 -22.83 -12.48 -22.49
C ILE A 453 -21.58 -11.80 -21.90
N ASN A 454 -20.39 -12.01 -22.48
CA ASN A 454 -19.18 -11.29 -22.04
C ASN A 454 -19.26 -9.79 -22.37
N PHE A 455 -19.87 -9.42 -23.50
CA PHE A 455 -20.15 -8.01 -23.80
C PHE A 455 -21.15 -7.39 -22.81
N VAL A 456 -22.22 -8.10 -22.47
CA VAL A 456 -23.18 -7.64 -21.46
C VAL A 456 -22.53 -7.52 -20.08
N GLN A 457 -21.67 -8.46 -19.69
CA GLN A 457 -20.92 -8.44 -18.44
C GLN A 457 -20.00 -7.21 -18.36
N PHE A 458 -19.36 -6.83 -19.48
CA PHE A 458 -18.60 -5.59 -19.59
C PHE A 458 -19.48 -4.35 -19.36
N LEU A 459 -20.66 -4.27 -19.98
CA LEU A 459 -21.61 -3.16 -19.74
C LEU A 459 -22.12 -3.12 -18.29
N GLN A 460 -22.40 -4.30 -17.71
CA GLN A 460 -22.82 -4.42 -16.30
C GLN A 460 -21.76 -3.89 -15.34
N TYR A 461 -20.48 -4.17 -15.60
CA TYR A 461 -19.36 -3.66 -14.82
C TYR A 461 -19.36 -2.12 -14.77
N TYR A 462 -19.35 -1.45 -15.93
CA TYR A 462 -19.36 0.02 -15.98
C TYR A 462 -20.59 0.63 -15.32
N TYR A 463 -21.76 0.00 -15.51
CA TYR A 463 -22.99 0.44 -14.86
C TYR A 463 -22.90 0.36 -13.33
N GLN A 464 -22.38 -0.77 -12.80
CA GLN A 464 -22.25 -0.99 -11.36
C GLN A 464 -21.25 -0.01 -10.74
N SER A 465 -20.07 0.17 -11.36
CA SER A 465 -19.07 1.14 -10.91
C SER A 465 -19.61 2.57 -10.88
N GLY A 466 -20.35 2.98 -11.91
CA GLY A 466 -20.94 4.31 -11.99
C GLY A 466 -22.09 4.56 -10.99
N CYS A 467 -22.94 3.56 -10.73
CA CYS A 467 -23.99 3.68 -9.72
C CYS A 467 -23.43 3.83 -8.30
N LEU A 468 -22.29 3.17 -8.04
CA LEU A 468 -21.65 3.14 -6.74
C LEU A 468 -20.99 4.47 -6.37
N TYR A 469 -20.34 5.10 -7.35
CA TYR A 469 -19.82 6.47 -7.22
C TYR A 469 -20.90 7.47 -6.81
N ARG A 470 -22.06 7.45 -7.49
CA ARG A 470 -23.18 8.37 -7.20
C ARG A 470 -23.74 8.19 -5.79
N LEU A 471 -23.92 6.95 -5.33
CA LEU A 471 -24.45 6.67 -3.99
C LEU A 471 -23.51 7.11 -2.86
N ARG A 472 -22.19 7.12 -3.10
CA ARG A 472 -21.21 7.66 -2.13
C ARG A 472 -21.18 9.18 -2.11
N ALA A 473 -21.27 9.84 -3.27
CA ALA A 473 -21.35 11.30 -3.34
C ALA A 473 -22.59 11.87 -2.61
N LEU A 474 -23.66 11.07 -2.51
CA LEU A 474 -24.90 11.41 -1.80
C LEU A 474 -24.89 11.02 -0.31
N GLY A 475 -23.84 10.37 0.20
CA GLY A 475 -23.74 10.00 1.63
C GLY A 475 -24.66 8.87 2.12
N GLU A 476 -25.45 8.23 1.23
CA GLU A 476 -26.51 7.29 1.61
C GLU A 476 -26.07 5.83 1.85
N ARG A 477 -24.78 5.46 1.70
CA ARG A 477 -24.32 4.07 1.91
C ARG A 477 -23.04 3.91 2.73
N HIS A 478 -23.09 2.92 3.63
CA HIS A 478 -22.03 2.52 4.55
C HIS A 478 -20.88 1.72 3.89
N ASN A 479 -19.71 1.82 4.53
CA ASN A 479 -18.36 1.40 4.13
C ASN A 479 -18.20 -0.07 3.67
N MET A 480 -18.27 -0.34 2.35
CA MET A 480 -17.60 -1.48 1.64
C MET A 480 -17.82 -1.46 0.11
N ASP A 481 -17.95 -0.27 -0.48
CA ASP A 481 -18.25 -0.06 -1.89
C ASP A 481 -17.10 0.74 -2.54
N LEU A 482 -16.54 0.27 -3.68
CA LEU A 482 -15.34 0.83 -4.31
C LEU A 482 -15.62 1.51 -5.64
N THR A 483 -14.77 2.46 -5.99
CA THR A 483 -14.85 3.27 -7.20
C THR A 483 -13.62 3.00 -8.07
N VAL A 484 -13.84 2.70 -9.36
CA VAL A 484 -12.84 2.93 -10.39
C VAL A 484 -13.29 4.16 -11.18
N GLU A 485 -12.38 5.11 -11.39
CA GLU A 485 -12.57 6.30 -12.21
C GLU A 485 -12.90 5.89 -13.65
N GLY A 486 -14.05 6.35 -14.16
CA GLY A 486 -14.45 6.04 -15.54
C GLY A 486 -15.90 6.36 -15.86
N PHE A 487 -16.48 7.40 -15.27
CA PHE A 487 -17.84 7.79 -15.62
C PHE A 487 -17.83 8.52 -16.97
N GLN A 488 -18.17 7.80 -18.04
CA GLN A 488 -18.40 8.43 -19.34
C GLN A 488 -19.81 9.04 -19.40
N SER A 489 -19.90 10.28 -19.90
CA SER A 489 -21.10 11.12 -19.90
C SER A 489 -22.30 10.57 -20.68
N TRP A 490 -22.11 9.58 -21.54
CA TRP A 490 -23.19 9.02 -22.37
C TRP A 490 -24.04 7.94 -21.66
N MET A 491 -23.60 7.41 -20.52
CA MET A 491 -24.35 6.41 -19.72
C MET A 491 -25.42 7.05 -18.79
N CYS A 492 -25.80 8.30 -19.04
CA CYS A 492 -26.64 9.14 -18.17
C CYS A 492 -28.10 8.70 -17.97
N ARG A 493 -28.57 7.58 -18.54
CA ARG A 493 -29.94 7.06 -18.35
C ARG A 493 -30.07 5.85 -17.41
N GLY A 494 -29.09 5.63 -16.52
CA GLY A 494 -29.25 4.71 -15.39
C GLY A 494 -29.54 3.26 -15.79
N LEU A 495 -30.40 2.57 -15.01
CA LEU A 495 -30.72 1.14 -15.22
C LEU A 495 -31.42 0.89 -16.56
N THR A 496 -32.21 1.86 -17.04
CA THR A 496 -33.03 1.74 -18.25
C THR A 496 -32.21 1.51 -19.51
N PHE A 497 -30.97 2.01 -19.57
CA PHE A 497 -30.05 1.73 -20.68
C PHE A 497 -29.62 0.25 -20.72
N LEU A 498 -29.40 -0.36 -19.56
CA LEU A 498 -28.86 -1.72 -19.46
C LEU A 498 -29.94 -2.80 -19.64
N LEU A 499 -31.20 -2.50 -19.30
CA LEU A 499 -32.29 -3.48 -19.33
C LEU A 499 -32.53 -4.16 -20.69
N PRO A 500 -32.54 -3.45 -21.85
CA PRO A 500 -32.71 -4.09 -23.15
C PRO A 500 -31.67 -5.18 -23.42
N PHE A 501 -30.40 -4.89 -23.10
CA PHE A 501 -29.31 -5.85 -23.27
C PHE A 501 -29.46 -7.06 -22.33
N LEU A 502 -29.89 -6.85 -21.09
CA LEU A 502 -30.13 -7.93 -20.14
C LEU A 502 -31.27 -8.83 -20.59
N PHE A 503 -32.44 -8.25 -20.92
CA PHE A 503 -33.59 -9.03 -21.36
C PHE A 503 -33.32 -9.78 -22.65
N PHE A 504 -32.63 -9.17 -23.62
CA PHE A 504 -32.21 -9.88 -24.83
C PHE A 504 -31.29 -11.06 -24.51
N GLY A 505 -30.35 -10.90 -23.57
CA GLY A 505 -29.51 -12.00 -23.08
C GLY A 505 -30.32 -13.13 -22.45
N HIS A 506 -31.32 -12.79 -21.64
CA HIS A 506 -32.21 -13.76 -21.00
C HIS A 506 -33.05 -14.51 -22.03
N PHE A 507 -33.65 -13.82 -23.01
CA PHE A 507 -34.37 -14.49 -24.10
C PHE A 507 -33.45 -15.34 -24.97
N TRP A 508 -32.18 -14.96 -25.15
CA TRP A 508 -31.19 -15.83 -25.80
C TRP A 508 -30.93 -17.10 -24.97
N GLN A 509 -30.85 -17.01 -23.63
CA GLN A 509 -30.75 -18.20 -22.77
C GLN A 509 -31.94 -19.14 -22.98
N LEU A 510 -33.16 -18.60 -23.04
CA LEU A 510 -34.36 -19.37 -23.33
C LEU A 510 -34.29 -20.01 -24.73
N TYR A 511 -33.88 -19.25 -25.74
CA TYR A 511 -33.70 -19.73 -27.11
C TYR A 511 -32.72 -20.91 -27.16
N ASN A 512 -31.55 -20.81 -26.51
CA ASN A 512 -30.59 -21.91 -26.39
C ASN A 512 -31.21 -23.14 -25.71
N GLY A 513 -31.98 -22.94 -24.64
CA GLY A 513 -32.69 -24.02 -23.96
C GLY A 513 -33.67 -24.74 -24.89
N ILE A 514 -34.52 -23.98 -25.59
CA ILE A 514 -35.52 -24.53 -26.53
C ILE A 514 -34.83 -25.28 -27.67
N THR A 515 -33.80 -24.71 -28.28
CA THR A 515 -33.03 -25.36 -29.35
C THR A 515 -32.48 -26.70 -28.89
N LEU A 516 -31.90 -26.78 -27.69
CA LEU A 516 -31.35 -28.02 -27.14
C LEU A 516 -32.44 -29.05 -26.83
N PHE A 517 -33.61 -28.62 -26.33
CA PHE A 517 -34.74 -29.53 -26.13
C PHE A 517 -35.34 -30.05 -27.45
N GLN A 518 -35.34 -29.24 -28.51
CA GLN A 518 -35.72 -29.68 -29.85
C GLN A 518 -34.70 -30.69 -30.40
N MET A 519 -33.41 -30.45 -30.20
CA MET A 519 -32.35 -31.41 -30.57
C MET A 519 -32.50 -32.73 -29.81
N ALA A 520 -32.93 -32.70 -28.54
CA ALA A 520 -33.22 -33.90 -27.76
C ALA A 520 -34.43 -34.71 -28.26
N GLN A 521 -35.24 -34.18 -29.19
CA GLN A 521 -36.33 -34.93 -29.83
C GLN A 521 -35.91 -35.64 -31.12
N LEU A 522 -34.68 -35.41 -31.59
CA LEU A 522 -34.16 -36.06 -32.79
C LEU A 522 -33.89 -37.56 -32.52
N PRO A 523 -34.19 -38.45 -33.50
CA PRO A 523 -34.03 -39.90 -33.34
C PRO A 523 -32.58 -40.35 -33.13
N GLU A 524 -31.59 -39.50 -33.41
CA GLU A 524 -30.16 -39.76 -33.25
C GLU A 524 -29.62 -39.37 -31.86
N TRP A 525 -30.48 -39.00 -30.91
CA TRP A 525 -30.06 -38.57 -29.58
C TRP A 525 -29.41 -39.71 -28.77
N LYS A 526 -28.11 -39.57 -28.51
CA LYS A 526 -27.36 -40.42 -27.54
C LYS A 526 -26.59 -39.62 -26.49
N GLU A 527 -26.40 -38.32 -26.71
CA GLU A 527 -25.56 -37.46 -25.87
C GLU A 527 -26.36 -36.82 -24.73
N TRP A 528 -26.07 -37.20 -23.49
CA TRP A 528 -26.75 -36.67 -22.30
C TRP A 528 -26.48 -35.18 -22.06
N GLN A 529 -25.39 -34.66 -22.62
CA GLN A 529 -24.97 -33.26 -22.53
C GLN A 529 -26.02 -32.31 -23.09
N VAL A 530 -26.73 -32.69 -24.16
CA VAL A 530 -27.81 -31.90 -24.78
C VAL A 530 -28.90 -31.56 -23.75
N LEU A 531 -29.40 -32.58 -23.04
CA LEU A 531 -30.46 -32.44 -22.04
C LEU A 531 -29.99 -31.62 -20.83
N MET A 532 -28.76 -31.84 -20.37
CA MET A 532 -28.20 -31.13 -19.23
C MET A 532 -27.92 -29.67 -19.54
N CYS A 533 -27.37 -29.35 -20.71
CA CYS A 533 -27.18 -27.97 -21.17
C CYS A 533 -28.54 -27.27 -21.32
N GLY A 534 -29.53 -27.92 -21.93
CA GLY A 534 -30.88 -27.37 -22.12
C GLY A 534 -31.57 -27.03 -20.80
N SER A 535 -31.51 -27.95 -19.84
CA SER A 535 -32.04 -27.76 -18.48
C SER A 535 -31.32 -26.63 -17.75
N THR A 536 -30.00 -26.55 -17.90
CA THR A 536 -29.17 -25.53 -17.23
C THR A 536 -29.44 -24.13 -17.80
N PHE A 537 -29.58 -23.99 -19.12
CA PHE A 537 -29.98 -22.73 -19.76
C PHE A 537 -31.37 -22.27 -19.32
N LEU A 538 -32.32 -23.19 -19.12
CA LEU A 538 -33.65 -22.87 -18.60
C LEU A 538 -33.59 -22.36 -17.15
N VAL A 539 -32.79 -22.99 -16.29
CA VAL A 539 -32.58 -22.53 -14.90
C VAL A 539 -31.96 -21.13 -14.88
N LEU A 540 -30.94 -20.88 -15.71
CA LEU A 540 -30.33 -19.56 -15.86
C LEU A 540 -31.34 -18.53 -16.31
N PHE A 541 -32.14 -18.83 -17.35
CA PHE A 541 -33.18 -17.94 -17.85
C PHE A 541 -34.18 -17.58 -16.75
N MET A 542 -34.79 -18.58 -16.10
CA MET A 542 -35.83 -18.35 -15.10
C MET A 542 -35.32 -17.48 -13.97
N GLY A 543 -34.20 -17.83 -13.36
CA GLY A 543 -33.71 -17.05 -12.22
C GLY A 543 -33.16 -15.68 -12.60
N ASN A 544 -32.52 -15.53 -13.77
CA ASN A 544 -32.06 -14.21 -14.24
C ASN A 544 -33.24 -13.29 -14.58
N PHE A 545 -34.26 -13.83 -15.27
CA PHE A 545 -35.44 -13.08 -15.66
C PHE A 545 -36.23 -12.61 -14.43
N PHE A 546 -36.57 -13.51 -13.49
CA PHE A 546 -37.33 -13.14 -12.29
C PHE A 546 -36.53 -12.23 -11.35
N THR A 547 -35.21 -12.44 -11.22
CA THR A 547 -34.38 -11.55 -10.40
C THR A 547 -34.30 -10.15 -10.98
N THR A 548 -34.11 -10.01 -12.31
CA THR A 548 -34.13 -8.70 -12.97
C THR A 548 -35.51 -8.05 -12.86
N LEU A 549 -36.60 -8.80 -13.07
CA LEU A 549 -37.97 -8.29 -12.94
C LEU A 549 -38.25 -7.80 -11.50
N GLY A 550 -37.81 -8.54 -10.49
CA GLY A 550 -37.92 -8.11 -9.09
C GLY A 550 -37.13 -6.85 -8.78
N VAL A 551 -35.95 -6.66 -9.39
CA VAL A 551 -35.17 -5.40 -9.25
C VAL A 551 -35.88 -4.22 -9.92
N VAL A 552 -36.46 -4.43 -11.10
CA VAL A 552 -37.22 -3.40 -11.83
C VAL A 552 -38.46 -3.01 -11.03
N TYR A 553 -39.24 -4.00 -10.58
CA TYR A 553 -40.43 -3.79 -9.76
C TYR A 553 -40.12 -2.98 -8.50
N HIS A 554 -39.12 -3.40 -7.72
CA HIS A 554 -38.72 -2.69 -6.50
C HIS A 554 -38.26 -1.24 -6.77
N LYS A 555 -37.57 -0.98 -7.89
CA LYS A 555 -37.17 0.38 -8.25
C LYS A 555 -38.35 1.24 -8.70
N TYR A 556 -39.31 0.66 -9.41
CA TYR A 556 -40.52 1.34 -9.83
C TYR A 556 -41.40 1.73 -8.62
N THR A 557 -41.66 0.77 -7.72
CA THR A 557 -42.43 1.02 -6.49
C THR A 557 -41.79 2.08 -5.59
N ASN A 558 -40.45 2.13 -5.51
CA ASN A 558 -39.75 3.16 -4.73
C ASN A 558 -39.77 4.54 -5.40
N GLN A 559 -39.84 4.62 -6.74
CA GLN A 559 -40.00 5.88 -7.45
C GLN A 559 -41.41 6.45 -7.28
N ASP A 560 -42.44 5.60 -7.23
CA ASP A 560 -43.81 6.05 -6.96
C ASP A 560 -43.95 6.56 -5.52
N LYS A 561 -43.41 5.84 -4.53
CA LYS A 561 -43.38 6.31 -3.13
C LYS A 561 -42.63 7.62 -2.91
N ALA A 562 -41.64 7.93 -3.73
CA ALA A 562 -40.88 9.18 -3.66
C ALA A 562 -41.54 10.34 -4.41
N LYS A 563 -42.60 10.09 -5.19
CA LYS A 563 -43.45 11.11 -5.82
C LYS A 563 -44.69 11.43 -4.98
N ASP A 564 -45.11 10.50 -4.12
CA ASP A 564 -46.23 10.65 -3.18
C ASP A 564 -45.82 11.28 -1.82
N LEU A 565 -44.54 11.61 -1.66
CA LEU A 565 -43.92 12.31 -0.52
C LEU A 565 -43.44 13.68 -0.98
#